data_AF-A0A249PP23-F1
#
_entry.id   AF-A0A249PP23-F1
#
_cell.length_a   1.000
_cell.length_b   1.000
_cell.length_c   1.000
_cell.angle_alpha   90.00
_cell.angle_beta   90.00
_cell.angle_gamma   90.00
#
_symmetry.space_group_name_H-M   'P 1'
#
loop_
_entity.id
_entity.type
_entity.pdbx_description
1 polymer ?
#
loop_
_entity_poly.entity_id
_entity_poly.type
_entity_poly.pdbx_seq_one_letter_code
_entity_poly.pdbx_strand_id
1 'polypeptide(L)'
;MLDLTNAKRIGIIGGGIVGWLAAIALRRVFDVDVDVTVIEAPTVFPLGPGEGGSLNLIDTLCRNELDLDVFIGEAGATHKLGVLYENWRGGGIPDRYYRMFGGSGIPEIECRVGGFFPLLSARIAAGENLHTCIPGFELIIKKASQVEIDELLATGESGLYPSFHFNHAGFERYLRA
;
A
#
# COMPACT_ATOMS: atom_id res chain seq x y z
N MET A 1 -10.36 18.76 -20.75
CA MET A 1 -9.07 18.36 -20.14
C MET A 1 -8.26 19.61 -19.91
N LEU A 2 -7.54 19.73 -18.79
CA LEU A 2 -6.71 20.90 -18.50
C LEU A 2 -5.46 20.87 -19.39
N ASP A 3 -5.15 21.99 -20.05
CA ASP A 3 -3.89 22.20 -20.76
C ASP A 3 -2.92 22.93 -19.83
N LEU A 4 -1.79 22.29 -19.53
CA LEU A 4 -0.75 22.80 -18.63
C LEU A 4 0.57 23.08 -19.36
N THR A 5 0.60 22.99 -20.69
CA THR A 5 1.83 23.13 -21.51
C THR A 5 2.58 24.44 -21.28
N ASN A 6 1.87 25.51 -20.93
CA ASN A 6 2.46 26.84 -20.66
C ASN A 6 2.28 27.29 -19.20
N ALA A 7 1.98 26.36 -18.29
CA ALA A 7 1.81 26.68 -16.88
C ALA A 7 3.09 27.30 -16.31
N LYS A 8 2.97 28.47 -15.67
CA LYS A 8 4.07 29.12 -14.95
C LYS A 8 3.94 29.00 -13.43
N ARG A 9 2.72 28.80 -12.94
CA ARG A 9 2.40 28.61 -11.52
C ARG A 9 1.31 27.56 -11.37
N ILE A 10 1.52 26.63 -10.45
CA ILE A 10 0.59 25.55 -10.11
C ILE A 10 0.34 25.64 -8.62
N GLY A 11 -0.90 25.97 -8.25
CA GLY A 11 -1.35 25.96 -6.85
C GLY A 11 -2.03 24.64 -6.51
N ILE A 12 -1.58 23.98 -5.46
CA ILE A 12 -2.19 22.79 -4.87
C ILE A 12 -2.92 23.23 -3.61
N ILE A 13 -4.25 23.12 -3.61
CA ILE A 13 -5.06 23.52 -2.46
C ILE A 13 -5.27 22.32 -1.54
N GLY A 14 -4.69 22.37 -0.35
CA GLY A 14 -4.69 21.29 0.64
C GLY A 14 -3.33 20.62 0.77
N GLY A 15 -2.84 20.52 2.01
CA GLY A 15 -1.62 19.78 2.37
C GLY A 15 -1.90 18.31 2.66
N GLY A 16 -1.34 17.78 3.75
CA GLY A 16 -1.39 16.35 4.04
C GLY A 16 -0.53 15.54 3.07
N ILE A 17 -0.53 14.22 3.27
CA ILE A 17 0.21 13.27 2.42
C ILE A 17 -0.12 13.45 0.93
N VAL A 18 -1.40 13.59 0.59
CA VAL A 18 -1.83 13.69 -0.81
C VAL A 18 -1.38 14.99 -1.46
N GLY A 19 -1.51 16.13 -0.77
CA GLY A 19 -1.08 17.43 -1.29
C GLY A 19 0.42 17.50 -1.53
N TRP A 20 1.21 17.00 -0.57
CA TRP A 20 2.66 16.97 -0.69
C TRP A 20 3.15 15.96 -1.74
N LEU A 21 2.56 14.77 -1.83
CA LEU A 21 2.86 13.83 -2.92
C LEU A 21 2.51 14.42 -4.30
N ALA A 22 1.39 15.15 -4.41
CA ALA A 22 1.05 15.84 -5.65
C ALA A 22 2.10 16.91 -6.01
N ALA A 23 2.60 17.66 -5.02
CA ALA A 23 3.65 18.65 -5.23
C ALA A 23 4.95 18.02 -5.73
N ILE A 24 5.39 16.94 -5.10
CA ILE A 24 6.59 16.19 -5.49
C ILE A 24 6.42 15.62 -6.90
N ALA A 25 5.28 14.99 -7.20
CA ALA A 25 5.01 14.43 -8.52
C ALA A 25 4.99 15.52 -9.61
N LEU A 26 4.34 16.67 -9.35
CA LEU A 26 4.31 17.80 -10.29
C LEU A 26 5.70 18.41 -10.49
N ARG A 27 6.49 18.53 -9.43
CA ARG A 27 7.87 19.03 -9.49
C ARG A 27 8.76 18.17 -10.40
N ARG A 28 8.49 16.86 -10.51
CA ARG A 28 9.20 15.93 -11.40
C ARG A 28 8.74 16.01 -12.86
N VAL A 29 7.52 16.46 -13.11
CA VAL A 29 6.94 16.54 -14.47
C VAL A 29 7.24 17.87 -15.14
N PHE A 30 7.22 18.97 -14.38
CA PHE A 30 7.45 20.31 -14.93
C PHE A 30 8.93 20.73 -14.85
N ASP A 31 9.32 21.68 -15.68
CA ASP A 31 10.63 22.35 -15.63
C ASP A 31 10.76 23.23 -14.37
N VAL A 32 11.99 23.42 -13.89
CA VAL A 32 12.31 24.15 -12.65
C VAL A 32 11.70 25.56 -12.60
N ASP A 33 11.45 26.15 -13.76
CA ASP A 33 10.87 27.47 -13.99
C ASP A 33 9.39 27.58 -13.60
N VAL A 34 8.70 26.44 -13.45
CA VAL A 34 7.29 26.39 -13.05
C VAL A 34 7.21 26.39 -11.54
N ASP A 35 6.59 27.42 -10.96
CA ASP A 35 6.36 27.51 -9.52
C ASP A 35 5.27 26.54 -9.08
N VAL A 36 5.58 25.63 -8.16
CA VAL A 36 4.64 24.66 -7.59
C VAL A 36 4.47 25.00 -6.12
N THR A 37 3.28 25.48 -5.74
CA THR A 37 2.99 25.94 -4.40
C THR A 37 1.90 25.08 -3.76
N VAL A 38 2.17 24.54 -2.56
CA VAL A 38 1.13 23.94 -1.71
C VAL A 38 0.54 25.02 -0.81
N ILE A 39 -0.76 25.22 -0.91
CA ILE A 39 -1.53 26.13 -0.07
C ILE A 39 -2.25 25.29 0.96
N GLU A 40 -1.71 25.29 2.17
CA GLU A 40 -2.19 24.48 3.27
C GLU A 40 -2.69 25.34 4.42
N ALA A 41 -3.84 24.96 4.99
CA ALA A 41 -4.34 25.58 6.21
C ALA A 41 -3.53 25.08 7.43
N PRO A 42 -3.28 25.91 8.46
CA PRO A 42 -2.64 25.45 9.69
C PRO A 42 -3.42 24.29 10.29
N THR A 43 -2.83 23.09 10.29
CA THR A 43 -3.52 21.89 10.77
C THR A 43 -3.19 21.64 12.23
N VAL A 44 -4.24 21.50 13.07
CA VAL A 44 -4.12 20.85 14.38
C VAL A 44 -4.46 19.39 14.17
N PHE A 45 -3.45 18.53 13.99
CA PHE A 45 -3.69 17.10 13.93
C PHE A 45 -3.80 16.54 15.36
N PRO A 46 -4.98 16.05 15.80
CA PRO A 46 -5.00 15.11 16.91
C PRO A 46 -4.21 13.85 16.52
N LEU A 47 -3.65 13.13 17.50
CA LEU A 47 -3.04 11.82 17.32
C LEU A 47 -3.88 10.97 16.34
N GLY A 48 -3.34 10.72 15.14
CA GLY A 48 -4.05 10.02 14.08
C GLY A 48 -4.20 8.52 14.39
N PRO A 49 -5.31 7.88 13.96
CA PRO A 49 -5.62 6.48 14.28
C PRO A 49 -4.72 5.43 13.56
N GLY A 50 -3.70 5.87 12.81
CA GLY A 50 -2.93 5.04 11.89
C GLY A 50 -3.62 4.91 10.52
N GLU A 51 -2.81 4.75 9.48
CA GLU A 51 -3.27 4.58 8.10
C GLU A 51 -2.78 3.26 7.52
N GLY A 52 -3.54 2.70 6.56
CA GLY A 52 -3.13 1.52 5.82
C GLY A 52 -2.93 1.83 4.35
N GLY A 53 -1.69 1.72 3.90
CA GLY A 53 -1.27 1.94 2.54
C GLY A 53 -1.98 1.05 1.51
N SER A 54 -2.02 1.58 0.29
CA SER A 54 -2.42 0.87 -0.92
C SER A 54 -1.28 0.02 -1.45
N LEU A 55 -1.58 -0.94 -2.33
CA LEU A 55 -0.56 -1.83 -2.90
C LEU A 55 0.52 -1.07 -3.70
N ASN A 56 0.16 0.04 -4.34
CA ASN A 56 1.07 0.87 -5.11
C ASN A 56 1.87 1.87 -4.26
N LEU A 57 1.84 1.80 -2.92
CA LEU A 57 2.56 2.73 -2.06
C LEU A 57 4.06 2.69 -2.32
N ILE A 58 4.66 1.50 -2.34
CA ILE A 58 6.10 1.31 -2.57
C ILE A 58 6.47 1.86 -3.95
N ASP A 59 5.72 1.49 -5.00
CA ASP A 59 5.93 2.03 -6.35
C ASP A 59 5.81 3.56 -6.40
N THR A 60 4.93 4.15 -5.60
CA THR A 60 4.74 5.60 -5.51
C THR A 60 5.96 6.26 -4.86
N LEU A 61 6.50 5.67 -3.79
CA LEU A 61 7.72 6.16 -3.15
C LEU A 61 8.90 6.10 -4.13
N CYS A 62 9.14 4.94 -4.74
CA CYS A 62 10.22 4.75 -5.70
C CYS A 62 10.11 5.70 -6.90
N ARG A 63 8.92 5.85 -7.49
CA ARG A 63 8.70 6.75 -8.64
C ARG A 63 9.01 8.21 -8.31
N ASN A 64 8.78 8.60 -7.07
CA ASN A 64 9.02 9.96 -6.59
C ASN A 64 10.39 10.13 -5.91
N GLU A 65 11.28 9.13 -6.00
CA GLU A 65 12.61 9.12 -5.37
C GLU A 65 12.55 9.38 -3.86
N LEU A 66 11.49 8.87 -3.22
CA LEU A 66 11.35 8.86 -1.77
C LEU A 66 11.97 7.56 -1.24
N ASP A 67 12.90 7.72 -0.31
CA ASP A 67 13.60 6.65 0.37
C ASP A 67 12.63 5.88 1.28
N LEU A 68 12.57 4.56 1.05
CA LEU A 68 11.68 3.67 1.78
C LEU A 68 12.07 3.56 3.26
N ASP A 69 13.36 3.56 3.58
CA ASP A 69 13.85 3.44 4.95
C ASP A 69 13.55 4.70 5.75
N VAL A 70 13.66 5.87 5.11
CA VAL A 70 13.26 7.14 5.73
C VAL A 70 11.75 7.17 5.98
N PHE A 71 10.95 6.71 5.01
CA PHE A 71 9.51 6.55 5.22
C PHE A 71 9.19 5.61 6.38
N ILE A 72 9.83 4.44 6.45
CA ILE A 72 9.62 3.47 7.52
C ILE A 72 9.97 4.08 8.89
N GLY A 73 11.11 4.79 8.98
CA GLY A 73 11.55 5.43 10.21
C GLY A 73 10.65 6.58 10.66
N GLU A 74 10.40 7.56 9.78
CA GLU A 74 9.63 8.77 10.11
C GLU A 74 8.15 8.46 10.37
N ALA A 75 7.57 7.54 9.59
CA ALA A 75 6.16 7.17 9.70
C ALA A 75 5.91 6.01 10.68
N GLY A 76 6.96 5.41 11.26
CA GLY A 76 6.84 4.22 12.11
C GLY A 76 6.10 3.09 11.39
N ALA A 77 6.46 2.84 10.12
CA ALA A 77 5.72 1.95 9.25
C ALA A 77 5.92 0.47 9.64
N THR A 78 4.89 -0.34 9.45
CA THR A 78 4.89 -1.79 9.67
C THR A 78 4.21 -2.51 8.52
N HIS A 79 4.65 -3.72 8.18
CA HIS A 79 4.10 -4.49 7.07
C HIS A 79 2.60 -4.74 7.21
N LYS A 80 1.90 -4.52 6.10
CA LYS A 80 0.49 -4.84 5.88
C LYS A 80 0.40 -5.93 4.82
N LEU A 81 0.18 -7.17 5.26
CA LEU A 81 0.18 -8.36 4.40
C LEU A 81 -1.17 -8.65 3.72
N GLY A 82 -2.24 -7.99 4.17
CA GLY A 82 -3.60 -8.22 3.69
C GLY A 82 -4.65 -7.50 4.52
N VAL A 83 -5.91 -7.91 4.34
CA VAL A 83 -7.07 -7.43 5.09
C VAL A 83 -7.81 -8.63 5.67
N LEU A 84 -8.10 -8.61 6.97
CA LEU A 84 -8.97 -9.58 7.62
C LEU A 84 -10.39 -8.99 7.75
N TYR A 85 -11.34 -9.69 7.17
CA TYR A 85 -12.77 -9.43 7.32
C TYR A 85 -13.32 -10.39 8.39
N GLU A 86 -13.73 -9.86 9.55
CA GLU A 86 -14.35 -10.65 10.63
C GLU A 86 -15.85 -10.35 10.74
N ASN A 87 -16.66 -11.40 10.84
CA ASN A 87 -18.12 -11.33 11.05
C ASN A 87 -18.89 -10.62 9.92
N TRP A 88 -18.38 -10.63 8.69
CA TRP A 88 -19.00 -9.94 7.55
C TRP A 88 -20.18 -10.71 6.94
N ARG A 89 -20.30 -12.02 7.19
CA ARG A 89 -21.43 -12.82 6.66
C ARG A 89 -22.73 -12.61 7.45
N GLY A 90 -22.65 -12.03 8.66
CA GLY A 90 -23.80 -11.80 9.53
C GLY A 90 -24.40 -13.09 10.10
N GLY A 91 -25.56 -12.99 10.75
CA GLY A 91 -26.28 -14.15 11.30
C GLY A 91 -25.71 -14.74 12.60
N GLY A 92 -24.78 -14.04 13.26
CA GLY A 92 -24.23 -14.46 14.56
C GLY A 92 -23.25 -15.63 14.52
N ILE A 93 -22.93 -16.15 13.33
CA ILE A 93 -21.92 -17.18 13.14
C ILE A 93 -20.57 -16.49 12.94
N PRO A 94 -19.56 -16.77 13.77
CA PRO A 94 -18.23 -16.21 13.58
C PRO A 94 -17.64 -16.61 12.22
N ASP A 95 -17.21 -15.64 11.43
CA ASP A 95 -16.54 -15.87 10.16
C ASP A 95 -15.28 -15.01 10.02
N ARG A 96 -14.28 -15.56 9.34
CA ARG A 96 -13.02 -14.88 9.03
C ARG A 96 -12.67 -15.10 7.57
N TYR A 97 -12.47 -14.01 6.85
CA TYR A 97 -11.98 -14.03 5.47
C TYR A 97 -10.71 -13.18 5.35
N TYR A 98 -9.61 -13.83 5.01
CA TYR A 98 -8.32 -13.18 4.78
C TYR A 98 -8.18 -12.86 3.29
N ARG A 99 -8.20 -11.57 2.95
CA ARG A 99 -7.83 -11.06 1.64
C ARG A 99 -6.36 -10.66 1.67
N MET A 100 -5.51 -11.63 1.34
CA MET A 100 -4.07 -11.45 1.30
C MET A 100 -3.63 -10.63 0.07
N PHE A 101 -2.52 -9.92 0.19
CA PHE A 101 -1.89 -9.20 -0.92
C PHE A 101 -0.94 -10.12 -1.67
N GLY A 102 -1.53 -10.96 -2.54
CA GLY A 102 -0.78 -11.92 -3.34
C GLY A 102 0.00 -11.27 -4.48
N GLY A 103 1.25 -11.70 -4.66
CA GLY A 103 2.15 -11.30 -5.73
C GLY A 103 2.40 -12.41 -6.76
N SER A 104 3.57 -12.35 -7.40
CA SER A 104 4.10 -13.41 -8.26
C SER A 104 4.42 -14.68 -7.46
N GLY A 105 4.53 -15.81 -8.15
CA GLY A 105 4.89 -17.10 -7.56
C GLY A 105 3.72 -17.87 -6.97
N ILE A 106 2.48 -17.41 -7.18
CA ILE A 106 1.26 -18.12 -6.76
C ILE A 106 0.60 -18.76 -7.99
N PRO A 107 0.66 -20.09 -8.16
CA PRO A 107 0.09 -20.78 -9.32
C PRO A 107 -1.40 -20.46 -9.54
N GLU A 108 -2.17 -20.33 -8.47
CA GLU A 108 -3.60 -20.00 -8.49
C GLU A 108 -3.91 -18.62 -9.10
N ILE A 109 -2.98 -17.68 -8.98
CA ILE A 109 -3.10 -16.31 -9.51
C ILE A 109 -2.47 -16.22 -10.91
N GLU A 110 -1.40 -16.98 -11.16
CA GLU A 110 -0.67 -16.95 -12.43
C GLU A 110 -1.33 -17.77 -13.54
N CYS A 111 -1.90 -18.93 -13.21
CA CYS A 111 -2.60 -19.78 -14.17
C CYS A 111 -3.88 -19.09 -14.65
N ARG A 112 -3.85 -18.54 -15.86
CA ARG A 112 -4.98 -17.86 -16.48
C ARG A 112 -5.34 -18.46 -17.83
N VAL A 113 -6.61 -18.76 -18.01
CA VAL A 113 -7.16 -19.29 -19.27
C VAL A 113 -8.38 -18.47 -19.65
N GLY A 114 -8.30 -17.74 -20.76
CA GLY A 114 -9.42 -16.90 -21.24
C GLY A 114 -9.90 -15.84 -20.26
N GLY A 115 -9.01 -15.31 -19.41
CA GLY A 115 -9.35 -14.35 -18.35
C GLY A 115 -9.89 -14.97 -17.05
N PHE A 116 -10.01 -16.29 -16.99
CA PHE A 116 -10.40 -17.03 -15.78
C PHE A 116 -9.19 -17.54 -15.02
N PHE A 117 -9.37 -17.80 -13.72
CA PHE A 117 -8.38 -18.37 -12.80
C PHE A 117 -8.77 -19.82 -12.47
N PRO A 118 -8.54 -20.80 -13.36
CA PRO A 118 -9.06 -22.17 -13.21
C PRO A 118 -8.64 -22.85 -11.90
N LEU A 119 -7.39 -22.65 -11.47
CA LEU A 119 -6.89 -23.23 -10.22
C LEU A 119 -7.58 -22.61 -9.00
N LEU A 120 -7.79 -21.29 -9.00
CA LEU A 120 -8.55 -20.63 -7.94
C LEU A 120 -10.01 -21.10 -7.91
N SER A 121 -10.64 -21.24 -9.08
CA SER A 121 -12.01 -21.77 -9.21
C SER A 121 -12.12 -23.21 -8.68
N ALA A 122 -11.12 -24.06 -8.92
CA ALA A 122 -11.08 -25.42 -8.39
C ALA A 122 -11.04 -25.42 -6.86
N ARG A 123 -10.23 -24.55 -6.23
CA ARG A 123 -10.16 -24.41 -4.76
C ARG A 123 -11.48 -23.92 -4.16
N ILE A 124 -12.13 -22.95 -4.81
CA ILE A 124 -13.47 -22.48 -4.41
C ILE A 124 -14.48 -23.64 -4.46
N ALA A 125 -14.47 -24.42 -5.56
CA ALA A 125 -15.36 -25.57 -5.71
C ALA A 125 -15.10 -26.68 -4.68
N ALA A 126 -13.85 -26.84 -4.25
CA ALA A 126 -13.44 -27.75 -3.18
C ALA A 126 -13.74 -27.22 -1.76
N GLY A 127 -14.23 -25.98 -1.62
CA GLY A 127 -14.51 -25.37 -0.33
C GLY A 127 -13.27 -24.97 0.46
N GLU A 128 -12.14 -24.78 -0.22
CA GLU A 128 -10.87 -24.44 0.42
C GLU A 128 -10.75 -22.96 0.78
N ASN A 129 -9.99 -22.68 1.83
CA ASN A 129 -9.68 -21.33 2.24
C ASN A 129 -8.65 -20.69 1.30
N LEU A 130 -9.04 -19.64 0.56
CA LEU A 130 -8.20 -19.06 -0.50
C LEU A 130 -6.87 -18.49 0.00
N HIS A 131 -6.79 -18.02 1.25
CA HIS A 131 -5.53 -17.52 1.80
C HIS A 131 -4.43 -18.60 1.91
N THR A 132 -4.81 -19.88 1.89
CA THR A 132 -3.86 -21.00 1.98
C THR A 132 -3.10 -21.25 0.67
N CYS A 133 -3.46 -20.62 -0.45
CA CYS A 133 -2.63 -20.64 -1.65
C CYS A 133 -1.41 -19.70 -1.57
N ILE A 134 -1.34 -18.85 -0.54
CA ILE A 134 -0.26 -17.88 -0.38
C ILE A 134 0.71 -18.40 0.68
N PRO A 135 1.95 -18.77 0.32
CA PRO A 135 2.92 -19.32 1.27
C PRO A 135 3.15 -18.43 2.50
N GLY A 136 3.22 -17.11 2.28
CA GLY A 136 3.42 -16.11 3.33
C GLY A 136 2.26 -15.97 4.31
N PHE A 137 1.13 -16.67 4.12
CA PHE A 137 0.07 -16.72 5.13
C PHE A 137 0.55 -17.34 6.45
N GLU A 138 1.55 -18.21 6.42
CA GLU A 138 2.22 -18.75 7.62
C GLU A 138 2.75 -17.67 8.56
N LEU A 139 3.16 -16.51 8.05
CA LEU A 139 3.61 -15.37 8.85
C LEU A 139 2.49 -14.84 9.77
N ILE A 140 1.24 -14.86 9.29
CA ILE A 140 0.08 -14.45 10.08
C ILE A 140 -0.21 -15.48 11.18
N ILE A 141 -0.16 -16.77 10.83
CA ILE A 141 -0.42 -17.87 11.79
C ILE A 141 0.57 -17.80 12.95
N LYS A 142 1.85 -17.58 12.66
CA LYS A 142 2.93 -17.56 13.65
C LYS A 142 3.08 -16.23 14.38
N LYS A 143 2.34 -15.19 13.97
CA LYS A 143 2.50 -13.80 14.46
C LYS A 143 3.94 -13.31 14.31
N ALA A 144 4.47 -13.48 13.10
CA ALA A 144 5.85 -13.12 12.76
C ALA A 144 6.16 -11.65 13.10
N SER A 145 7.38 -11.42 13.55
CA SER A 145 7.99 -10.11 13.72
C SER A 145 8.24 -9.44 12.36
N GLN A 146 8.49 -8.12 12.36
CA GLN A 146 8.83 -7.40 11.13
C GLN A 146 10.09 -7.97 10.45
N VAL A 147 11.07 -8.40 11.25
CA VAL A 147 12.32 -9.00 10.76
C VAL A 147 12.06 -10.33 10.05
N GLU A 148 11.26 -11.23 10.64
CA GLU A 148 10.90 -12.50 10.01
C GLU A 148 10.09 -12.30 8.72
N ILE A 149 9.28 -11.23 8.66
CA ILE A 149 8.57 -10.84 7.45
C ILE A 149 9.57 -10.38 6.38
N ASP A 150 10.50 -9.47 6.71
CA ASP A 150 11.53 -8.98 5.79
C ASP A 150 12.38 -10.12 5.22
N GLU A 151 12.81 -11.05 6.08
CA GLU A 151 13.57 -12.24 5.69
C GLU A 151 12.81 -13.10 4.66
N LEU A 152 11.52 -13.36 4.88
CA LEU A 152 10.72 -14.14 3.94
C LEU A 152 10.40 -13.37 2.65
N LEU A 153 10.20 -12.06 2.73
CA LEU A 153 10.01 -11.23 1.52
C LEU A 153 11.28 -11.22 0.66
N ALA A 154 12.46 -11.18 1.27
CA ALA A 154 13.74 -11.18 0.58
C ALA A 154 14.02 -12.48 -0.21
N THR A 155 13.41 -13.61 0.16
CA THR A 155 13.54 -14.85 -0.62
C THR A 155 12.78 -14.81 -1.95
N GLY A 156 11.75 -13.94 -2.06
CA GLY A 156 10.83 -13.92 -3.20
C GLY A 156 9.83 -15.08 -3.24
N GLU A 157 9.89 -16.00 -2.26
CA GLU A 157 9.03 -17.21 -2.20
C GLU A 157 7.79 -17.02 -1.32
N SER A 158 7.64 -15.84 -0.70
CA SER A 158 6.50 -15.53 0.16
C SER A 158 5.16 -15.56 -0.58
N GLY A 159 5.15 -15.34 -1.90
CA GLY A 159 3.94 -15.04 -2.66
C GLY A 159 3.24 -13.76 -2.22
N LEU A 160 3.86 -12.92 -1.39
CA LEU A 160 3.31 -11.68 -0.88
C LEU A 160 3.89 -10.48 -1.61
N TYR A 161 3.03 -9.50 -1.86
CA TYR A 161 3.40 -8.15 -2.26
C TYR A 161 2.78 -7.16 -1.26
N PRO A 162 3.43 -6.95 -0.11
CA PRO A 162 2.83 -6.23 1.01
C PRO A 162 2.78 -4.71 0.77
N SER A 163 1.99 -4.05 1.59
CA SER A 163 2.03 -2.59 1.78
C SER A 163 2.41 -2.29 3.23
N PHE A 164 2.12 -1.09 3.74
CA PHE A 164 2.44 -0.68 5.10
C PHE A 164 1.23 -0.14 5.87
N HIS A 165 1.17 -0.38 7.17
CA HIS A 165 0.49 0.49 8.13
C HIS A 165 1.46 1.55 8.63
N PHE A 166 1.05 2.80 8.77
CA PHE A 166 1.95 3.89 9.15
C PHE A 166 1.24 5.05 9.85
N ASN A 167 2.01 5.94 10.46
CA ASN A 167 1.53 7.17 11.07
C ASN A 167 1.44 8.31 10.05
N HIS A 168 0.26 8.91 9.91
CA HIS A 168 0.01 10.00 8.97
C HIS A 168 0.98 11.18 9.14
N ALA A 169 1.12 11.68 10.37
CA ALA A 169 1.92 12.86 10.65
C ALA A 169 3.42 12.60 10.44
N GLY A 170 3.88 11.37 10.69
CA GLY A 170 5.24 10.97 10.40
C GLY A 170 5.56 10.97 8.91
N PHE A 171 4.69 10.37 8.10
CA PHE A 171 4.88 10.40 6.64
C PHE A 171 4.78 11.83 6.09
N GLU A 172 3.84 12.62 6.56
CA GLU A 172 3.70 14.01 6.12
C GLU A 172 4.94 14.86 6.47
N ARG A 173 5.56 14.67 7.65
CA ARG A 173 6.82 15.33 7.99
C ARG A 173 7.92 14.98 7.00
N TYR A 174 8.03 13.70 6.63
CA TYR A 174 9.02 13.27 5.66
C TYR A 174 8.83 13.96 4.30
N LEU A 175 7.59 14.08 3.83
CA LEU A 175 7.28 14.72 2.55
C LEU A 175 7.52 16.24 2.52
N ARG A 176 7.61 16.89 3.68
CA ARG A 176 7.89 18.32 3.82
C ARG A 176 9.38 18.65 3.92
N ALA A 177 10.20 17.67 4.27
CA ALA A 177 11.64 17.83 4.52
C ALA A 177 12.42 18.08 3.22
#